data_AF-A0AAE0KET4-F1
#
_entry.id   AF-A0AAE0KET4-F1
#
_cell.length_a   1.000
_cell.length_b   1.000
_cell.length_c   1.000
_cell.angle_alpha   90.00
_cell.angle_beta   90.00
_cell.angle_gamma   90.00
#
_symmetry.space_group_name_H-M   'P 1'
#
loop_
_entity.id
_entity.type
_entity.pdbx_description
1 polymer ?
#
loop_
_entity_poly.entity_id
_entity_poly.type
_entity_poly.pdbx_seq_one_letter_code
_entity_poly.pdbx_strand_id
1 'polypeptide(L)'
;MSNYLVRRRPASPSPVTSDDEEDYATTNAALPSRTSSEQARQVIRLIQCPICSLPLQDPFTLPCGRSLCRKCLPEPHLRTNISYPATENRLQGLLCPFPDCRREHAIGDCSPDVTLSRVLDVIDTEFEKSCGAVLEPNLVTHLITKDEWEVTGVPSLREPETISTVLPGGKLLATFRSAKRGDLEYNTEVTYMNPITGAHVAFDTAVLAQVQEAVRTELDCQICYALFCDPVTTPCGHTFCRSCLQRVLDHARDCPVCRRTLAIRPMVDPVSSPSNQPLSKIIRFFWAELLDSRKQVVIDEDLHIGDRDYDIPVFVCTISFPSVPTFLHVFEPRYRLMIRRALEGDRTFGMVLSQGGRFKELGTVLRIVNAEFFHDGRSLVETVGVSRFQILQHGILDGYTVAKIRKINDISIAEEEEREARETRGRIRRINPTPTNTPGSPKSRGFPTSLEEVEHTSTKVLMEFGADFVQRMREQSVGWLTGPISTIYGDCPHDPALFPWWFASILPVKDSEKYRLLSTTSVRERLKICCGWIFECEASSW
;
A
#
# COMPACT_ATOMS: atom_id res chain seq x y z
N MET A 1 40.61 -53.35 -14.79
CA MET A 1 41.75 -52.44 -14.61
C MET A 1 41.90 -51.58 -15.86
N SER A 2 41.37 -50.36 -15.85
CA SER A 2 42.00 -49.25 -16.59
C SER A 2 41.41 -47.92 -16.13
N ASN A 3 42.27 -46.91 -16.06
CA ASN A 3 42.17 -45.73 -15.22
C ASN A 3 41.19 -44.66 -15.72
N TYR A 4 40.69 -43.92 -14.72
CA TYR A 4 40.06 -42.61 -14.81
C TYR A 4 40.86 -41.60 -15.64
N LEU A 5 40.16 -40.87 -16.53
CA LEU A 5 40.56 -39.55 -17.01
C LEU A 5 39.35 -38.63 -17.01
N VAL A 6 39.27 -37.80 -15.97
CA VAL A 6 38.31 -36.70 -15.80
C VAL A 6 38.66 -35.60 -16.80
N ARG A 7 37.81 -35.39 -17.81
CA ARG A 7 37.87 -34.20 -18.67
C ARG A 7 37.19 -33.03 -17.95
N ARG A 8 38.01 -32.04 -17.55
CA ARG A 8 37.55 -30.73 -17.03
C ARG A 8 36.73 -30.00 -18.11
N ARG A 9 35.51 -29.61 -17.77
CA ARG A 9 34.71 -28.62 -18.55
C ARG A 9 35.23 -27.20 -18.26
N PRO A 10 35.15 -26.29 -19.25
CA PRO A 10 35.62 -24.92 -19.11
C PRO A 10 34.78 -24.14 -18.09
N ALA A 11 35.43 -23.24 -17.37
CA ALA A 11 34.82 -22.38 -16.36
C ALA A 11 33.69 -21.53 -16.98
N SER A 12 32.51 -21.61 -16.36
CA SER A 12 31.40 -20.69 -16.59
C SER A 12 31.76 -19.29 -16.08
N PRO A 13 31.32 -18.22 -16.76
CA PRO A 13 31.65 -16.85 -16.39
C PRO A 13 31.06 -16.51 -15.01
N SER A 14 31.86 -15.82 -14.22
CA SER A 14 31.51 -15.25 -12.92
C SER A 14 30.19 -14.49 -12.99
N PRO A 15 29.33 -14.54 -11.96
CA PRO A 15 28.16 -13.69 -11.90
C PRO A 15 28.63 -12.24 -11.82
N VAL A 16 28.08 -11.41 -12.70
CA VAL A 16 28.18 -9.96 -12.65
C VAL A 16 27.60 -9.54 -11.29
N THR A 17 28.48 -9.08 -10.41
CA THR A 17 28.09 -8.40 -9.17
C THR A 17 27.37 -7.13 -9.58
N SER A 18 26.06 -7.06 -9.33
CA SER A 18 25.32 -5.81 -9.35
C SER A 18 25.78 -5.01 -8.15
N ASP A 19 26.62 -4.00 -8.40
CA ASP A 19 26.91 -2.93 -7.47
C ASP A 19 25.62 -2.12 -7.23
N ASP A 20 24.80 -2.52 -6.26
CA ASP A 20 23.65 -1.76 -5.74
C ASP A 20 23.24 -2.27 -4.33
N GLU A 21 24.21 -2.66 -3.49
CA GLU A 21 23.99 -3.04 -2.07
C GLU A 21 25.00 -2.37 -1.12
N GLU A 22 25.11 -1.05 -1.17
CA GLU A 22 25.76 -0.27 -0.10
C GLU A 22 24.86 0.90 0.32
N ASP A 23 23.82 0.64 1.12
CA ASP A 23 23.36 1.64 2.10
C ASP A 23 22.46 1.06 3.20
N TYR A 24 22.86 -0.04 3.86
CA TYR A 24 22.28 -0.42 5.14
C TYR A 24 23.33 -1.08 6.03
N ALA A 25 23.57 -0.44 7.19
CA ALA A 25 24.41 -0.88 8.31
C ALA A 25 25.91 -0.57 8.24
N THR A 26 26.29 0.68 8.55
CA THR A 26 27.21 0.91 9.69
C THR A 26 27.15 2.37 10.19
N THR A 27 26.38 2.61 11.26
CA THR A 27 26.76 3.60 12.29
C THR A 27 26.14 3.14 13.62
N ASN A 28 26.76 2.14 14.24
CA ASN A 28 26.69 2.00 15.70
C ASN A 28 27.50 3.14 16.32
N ALA A 29 26.95 4.35 16.25
CA ALA A 29 27.34 5.45 17.11
C ALA A 29 26.30 5.49 18.22
N ALA A 30 26.74 5.23 19.46
CA ALA A 30 26.04 5.75 20.62
C ALA A 30 25.62 7.20 20.33
N LEU A 31 24.37 7.57 20.63
CA LEU A 31 23.85 8.93 20.42
C LEU A 31 24.97 9.91 20.82
N PRO A 32 25.55 10.69 19.87
CA PRO A 32 26.55 11.65 20.25
C PRO A 32 25.90 12.57 21.28
N SER A 33 26.65 12.99 22.30
CA SER A 33 26.22 13.99 23.25
C SER A 33 25.92 15.29 22.49
N ARG A 34 24.72 15.38 21.90
CA ARG A 34 24.25 16.53 21.13
C ARG A 34 24.18 17.69 22.09
N THR A 35 24.67 18.85 21.67
CA THR A 35 24.55 20.05 22.49
C THR A 35 23.07 20.33 22.74
N SER A 36 22.69 20.80 23.94
CA SER A 36 21.27 21.06 24.27
C SER A 36 20.59 22.05 23.30
N SER A 37 21.36 22.83 22.55
CA SER A 37 20.90 23.74 21.48
C SER A 37 20.42 23.03 20.21
N GLU A 38 21.12 22.00 19.74
CA GLU A 38 20.74 21.25 18.54
C GLU A 38 19.51 20.39 18.80
N GLN A 39 19.34 19.94 20.04
CA GLN A 39 18.16 19.18 20.47
C GLN A 39 16.88 20.02 20.40
N ALA A 40 16.89 21.26 20.90
CA ALA A 40 15.71 22.13 20.91
C ALA A 40 15.14 22.37 19.50
N ARG A 41 15.99 22.79 18.54
CA ARG A 41 15.54 23.05 17.16
C ARG A 41 15.00 21.79 16.48
N GLN A 42 15.67 20.66 16.68
CA GLN A 42 15.27 19.38 16.11
C GLN A 42 13.89 18.97 16.63
N VAL A 43 13.63 19.07 17.94
CA VAL A 43 12.30 18.77 18.53
C VAL A 43 11.21 19.61 17.89
N ILE A 44 11.41 20.93 17.78
CA ILE A 44 10.38 21.81 17.18
C ILE A 44 10.19 21.50 15.70
N ARG A 45 11.24 21.10 14.97
CA ARG A 45 11.13 20.70 13.56
C ARG A 45 10.27 19.45 13.37
N LEU A 46 10.21 18.54 14.35
CA LEU A 46 9.39 17.33 14.28
C LEU A 46 7.89 17.64 14.15
N ILE A 47 7.46 18.78 14.68
CA ILE A 47 6.05 19.20 14.75
C ILE A 47 5.72 20.38 13.84
N GLN A 48 6.70 20.96 13.15
CA GLN A 48 6.48 22.08 12.22
C GLN A 48 6.05 21.59 10.83
N CYS A 49 5.17 22.36 10.19
CA CYS A 49 4.83 22.20 8.78
C CYS A 49 5.96 22.71 7.89
N PRO A 50 6.47 21.92 6.92
CA PRO A 50 7.52 22.39 6.01
C PRO A 50 7.09 23.48 5.02
N ILE A 51 5.79 23.78 4.94
CA ILE A 51 5.23 24.74 3.97
C ILE A 51 4.94 26.10 4.63
N CYS A 52 4.20 26.11 5.74
CA CYS A 52 3.88 27.36 6.44
C CYS A 52 4.78 27.65 7.64
N SER A 53 5.73 26.77 7.97
CA SER A 53 6.67 26.86 9.10
C SER A 53 6.06 26.88 10.52
N LEU A 54 4.74 27.05 10.64
CA LEU A 54 4.01 26.92 11.90
C LEU A 54 3.99 25.45 12.38
N PRO A 55 3.78 25.21 13.69
CA PRO A 55 3.36 23.90 14.16
C PRO A 55 2.20 23.36 13.32
N LEU A 56 2.24 22.08 12.98
CA LEU A 56 1.24 21.43 12.14
C LEU A 56 -0.16 21.62 12.74
N GLN A 57 -1.08 22.18 11.94
CA GLN A 57 -2.48 22.39 12.28
C GLN A 57 -3.36 21.65 11.27
N ASP A 58 -4.34 20.89 11.75
CA ASP A 58 -5.16 20.01 10.93
C ASP A 58 -4.32 19.21 9.93
N PRO A 59 -3.42 18.32 10.41
CA PRO A 59 -2.46 17.66 9.54
C PRO A 59 -3.16 16.77 8.51
N PHE A 60 -2.69 16.85 7.27
CA PHE A 60 -3.06 15.95 6.19
C PHE A 60 -1.84 15.13 5.78
N THR A 61 -1.96 13.81 5.83
CA THR A 61 -0.92 12.90 5.31
C THR A 61 -1.19 12.59 3.85
N LEU A 62 -0.20 12.86 3.02
CA LEU A 62 -0.21 12.55 1.60
C LEU A 62 0.20 11.08 1.37
N PRO A 63 -0.16 10.48 0.22
CA PRO A 63 0.22 9.11 -0.13
C PRO A 63 1.74 8.82 -0.12
N CYS A 64 2.58 9.86 -0.15
CA CYS A 64 4.03 9.73 -0.02
C CYS A 64 4.53 9.58 1.44
N GLY A 65 3.63 9.55 2.42
CA GLY A 65 3.94 9.45 3.86
C GLY A 65 4.29 10.77 4.54
N ARG A 66 4.29 11.90 3.80
CA ARG A 66 4.58 13.24 4.35
C ARG A 66 3.30 13.95 4.74
N SER A 67 3.38 14.78 5.77
CA SER A 67 2.22 15.57 6.23
C SER A 67 2.48 17.07 6.16
N LEU A 68 1.41 17.82 5.92
CA LEU A 68 1.36 19.27 5.93
C LEU A 68 0.04 19.75 6.53
N CYS A 69 -0.08 21.03 6.87
CA CYS A 69 -1.36 21.58 7.33
C CYS A 69 -2.40 21.54 6.22
N ARG A 70 -3.68 21.34 6.54
CA ARG A 70 -4.77 21.40 5.56
C ARG A 70 -4.73 22.65 4.67
N LYS A 71 -4.44 23.82 5.24
CA LYS A 71 -4.34 25.11 4.53
C LYS A 71 -3.15 25.21 3.58
N CYS A 72 -2.18 24.30 3.72
CA CYS A 72 -0.98 24.23 2.87
C CYS A 72 -1.14 23.23 1.72
N LEU A 73 -2.31 22.59 1.58
CA LEU A 73 -2.59 21.75 0.42
C LEU A 73 -2.61 22.62 -0.84
N PRO A 74 -1.90 22.22 -1.92
CA PRO A 74 -1.98 22.88 -3.21
C PRO A 74 -3.40 22.85 -3.78
N GLU A 75 -3.69 23.78 -4.69
CA GLU A 75 -5.00 23.82 -5.35
C GLU A 75 -5.27 22.51 -6.12
N PRO A 76 -6.45 21.89 -5.90
CA PRO A 76 -6.90 20.74 -6.66
C PRO A 76 -7.03 21.02 -8.16
N HIS A 77 -6.66 20.05 -8.99
CA HIS A 77 -6.92 20.08 -10.43
C HIS A 77 -7.60 18.79 -10.90
N LEU A 78 -8.31 18.88 -12.03
CA LEU A 78 -8.94 17.71 -12.65
C LEU A 78 -7.88 16.81 -13.28
N ARG A 79 -7.86 15.55 -12.87
CA ARG A 79 -7.03 14.50 -13.47
C ARG A 79 -7.70 14.01 -14.74
N THR A 80 -6.91 13.86 -15.80
CA THR A 80 -7.40 13.38 -17.10
C THR A 80 -7.02 11.93 -17.32
N ASN A 81 -7.74 11.24 -18.21
CA ASN A 81 -7.39 9.89 -18.66
C ASN A 81 -7.48 8.81 -17.55
N ILE A 82 -8.38 8.99 -16.57
CA ILE A 82 -8.66 8.02 -15.52
C ILE A 82 -10.15 7.70 -15.56
N SER A 83 -10.51 6.42 -15.72
CA SER A 83 -11.89 5.96 -15.72
C SER A 83 -12.18 4.86 -14.70
N TYR A 84 -11.14 4.35 -14.02
CA TYR A 84 -11.29 3.39 -12.94
C TYR A 84 -10.31 3.62 -11.79
N PRO A 85 -10.78 3.73 -10.53
CA PRO A 85 -12.18 3.90 -10.13
C PRO A 85 -12.62 5.36 -10.29
N ALA A 86 -13.69 5.61 -11.06
CA ALA A 86 -14.18 6.95 -11.41
C ALA A 86 -14.96 7.66 -10.28
N THR A 87 -14.45 7.66 -9.05
CA THR A 87 -15.06 8.41 -7.94
C THR A 87 -14.67 9.89 -8.02
N GLU A 88 -15.58 10.81 -7.68
CA GLU A 88 -15.34 12.27 -7.75
C GLU A 88 -14.03 12.71 -7.07
N ASN A 89 -13.76 12.22 -5.85
CA ASN A 89 -12.55 12.57 -5.11
C ASN A 89 -11.25 12.06 -5.74
N ARG A 90 -11.31 11.04 -6.60
CA ARG A 90 -10.14 10.53 -7.32
C ARG A 90 -9.94 11.15 -8.70
N LEU A 91 -11.00 11.76 -9.25
CA LEU A 91 -10.90 12.58 -10.46
C LEU A 91 -10.21 13.93 -10.17
N GLN A 92 -10.13 14.33 -8.90
CA GLN A 92 -9.31 15.47 -8.49
C GLN A 92 -7.95 15.00 -7.99
N GLY A 93 -6.91 15.76 -8.35
CA GLY A 93 -5.53 15.53 -7.94
C GLY A 93 -4.88 16.80 -7.41
N LEU A 94 -3.74 16.62 -6.76
CA LEU A 94 -2.83 17.70 -6.40
C LEU A 94 -1.40 17.27 -6.71
N LEU A 95 -0.55 18.24 -7.06
CA LEU A 95 0.88 18.00 -7.18
C LEU A 95 1.53 18.06 -5.81
N CYS A 96 2.25 17.02 -5.42
CA CYS A 96 2.91 16.96 -4.12
C CYS A 96 3.93 18.11 -3.98
N PRO A 97 3.79 19.00 -2.97
CA PRO A 97 4.67 20.17 -2.83
C PRO A 97 6.07 19.80 -2.34
N PHE A 98 6.28 18.55 -1.92
CA PHE A 98 7.57 18.13 -1.38
C PHE A 98 8.58 17.77 -2.49
N PRO A 99 9.81 18.33 -2.48
CA PRO A 99 10.80 18.18 -3.55
C PRO A 99 11.16 16.73 -3.91
N ASP A 100 11.29 15.84 -2.92
CA ASP A 100 11.67 14.43 -3.19
C ASP A 100 10.49 13.56 -3.65
N CYS A 101 9.26 14.09 -3.67
CA CYS A 101 8.11 13.37 -4.17
C CYS A 101 7.67 13.86 -5.54
N ARG A 102 7.21 15.12 -5.65
CA ARG A 102 6.69 15.77 -6.88
C ARG A 102 5.67 14.96 -7.71
N ARG A 103 5.14 13.85 -7.19
CA ARG A 103 4.12 13.04 -7.84
C ARG A 103 2.75 13.71 -7.74
N GLU A 104 1.88 13.42 -8.69
CA GLU A 104 0.45 13.75 -8.57
C GLU A 104 -0.20 12.75 -7.60
N HIS A 105 -1.00 13.26 -6.66
CA HIS A 105 -1.76 12.46 -5.70
C HIS A 105 -3.26 12.68 -5.91
N ALA A 106 -4.03 11.59 -5.89
CA ALA A 106 -5.49 11.68 -5.84
C ALA A 106 -5.93 12.30 -4.52
N ILE A 107 -6.90 13.24 -4.55
CA ILE A 107 -7.41 13.84 -3.31
C ILE A 107 -8.09 12.81 -2.42
N GLY A 108 -8.75 11.82 -3.02
CA GLY A 108 -9.36 10.70 -2.30
C GLY A 108 -8.38 9.86 -1.48
N ASP A 109 -7.08 9.93 -1.76
CA ASP A 109 -6.03 9.24 -1.00
C ASP A 109 -5.29 10.19 -0.02
N CYS A 110 -5.54 11.50 -0.11
CA CYS A 110 -5.05 12.50 0.84
C CYS A 110 -6.03 12.61 2.01
N SER A 111 -5.58 12.28 3.22
CA SER A 111 -6.50 12.14 4.36
C SER A 111 -6.10 13.02 5.54
N PRO A 112 -7.08 13.54 6.30
CA PRO A 112 -6.81 14.07 7.63
C PRO A 112 -6.11 12.99 8.46
N ASP A 113 -5.05 13.34 9.16
CA ASP A 113 -4.32 12.41 10.02
C ASP A 113 -4.83 12.51 11.45
N VAL A 114 -5.71 11.57 11.82
CA VAL A 114 -6.34 11.54 13.14
C VAL A 114 -5.30 11.25 14.23
N THR A 115 -4.30 10.43 13.93
CA THR A 115 -3.30 10.00 14.91
C THR A 115 -2.30 11.12 15.16
N LEU A 116 -1.77 11.72 14.09
CA LEU A 116 -0.84 12.85 14.20
C LEU A 116 -1.52 14.09 14.80
N SER A 117 -2.80 14.34 14.50
CA SER A 117 -3.55 15.43 15.14
C SER A 117 -3.53 15.29 16.67
N ARG A 118 -3.89 14.10 17.19
CA ARG A 118 -3.88 13.86 18.65
C ARG A 118 -2.49 14.03 19.26
N VAL A 119 -1.47 13.48 18.61
CA VAL A 119 -0.07 13.63 19.04
C VAL A 119 0.31 15.12 19.13
N LEU A 120 -0.01 15.90 18.09
CA LEU A 120 0.30 17.34 18.05
C LEU A 120 -0.49 18.13 19.10
N ASP A 121 -1.77 17.80 19.32
CA ASP A 121 -2.61 18.44 20.34
C ASP A 121 -2.07 18.23 21.75
N VAL A 122 -1.58 17.01 22.05
CA VAL A 122 -0.94 16.70 23.34
C VAL A 122 0.37 17.46 23.49
N ILE A 123 1.20 17.52 22.44
CA ILE A 123 2.46 18.27 22.45
C ILE A 123 2.21 19.77 22.67
N ASP A 124 1.28 20.38 21.92
CA ASP A 124 0.95 21.80 22.05
C ASP A 124 0.43 22.11 23.46
N THR A 125 -0.46 21.26 23.98
CA THR A 125 -1.01 21.38 25.33
C THR A 125 0.08 21.39 26.39
N GLU A 126 1.08 20.51 26.30
CA GLU A 126 2.14 20.42 27.30
C GLU A 126 3.14 21.58 27.21
N PHE A 127 3.44 22.04 26.00
CA PHE A 127 4.20 23.28 25.82
C PHE A 127 3.45 24.51 26.35
N GLU A 128 2.13 24.60 26.16
CA GLU A 128 1.33 25.71 26.68
C GLU A 128 1.19 25.72 28.20
N LYS A 129 1.05 24.54 28.84
CA LYS A 129 1.14 24.44 30.31
C LYS A 129 2.49 24.96 30.81
N SER A 130 3.57 24.55 30.15
CA SER A 130 4.91 25.00 30.45
C SER A 130 5.07 26.51 30.22
N CYS A 131 4.41 27.07 29.20
CA CYS A 131 4.34 28.52 28.97
C CYS A 131 3.75 29.28 30.16
N GLY A 132 2.66 28.77 30.76
CA GLY A 132 1.99 29.38 31.92
C GLY A 132 2.77 29.23 33.23
N ALA A 133 3.51 28.13 33.40
CA ALA A 133 4.32 27.85 34.59
C ALA A 133 5.60 28.72 34.70
N VAL A 134 6.01 29.41 33.62
CA VAL A 134 7.20 30.29 33.59
C VAL A 134 7.06 31.54 34.49
N LEU A 135 5.91 31.76 35.14
CA LEU A 135 5.75 32.86 36.09
C LEU A 135 6.65 32.72 37.35
N GLU A 136 7.16 31.53 37.68
CA GLU A 136 7.96 31.32 38.90
C GLU A 136 9.50 31.34 38.74
N PRO A 137 10.10 31.06 37.57
CA PRO A 137 11.48 31.43 37.28
C PRO A 137 11.54 32.50 36.17
N ASN A 138 12.16 33.67 36.43
CA ASN A 138 12.46 34.75 35.46
C ASN A 138 13.46 34.31 34.35
N LEU A 139 13.29 33.12 33.78
CA LEU A 139 14.15 32.51 32.79
C LEU A 139 13.86 33.14 31.43
N VAL A 140 14.90 33.69 30.78
CA VAL A 140 14.78 34.31 29.46
C VAL A 140 15.91 33.86 28.55
N THR A 141 15.54 33.42 27.36
CA THR A 141 16.45 32.95 26.33
C THR A 141 16.50 33.96 25.19
N HIS A 142 17.71 34.41 24.86
CA HIS A 142 17.98 35.24 23.68
C HIS A 142 18.22 34.34 22.47
N LEU A 143 17.20 34.18 21.64
CA LEU A 143 17.20 33.36 20.43
C LEU A 143 17.65 34.21 19.23
N ILE A 144 18.59 33.69 18.47
CA ILE A 144 19.02 34.24 17.19
C ILE A 144 18.65 33.24 16.09
N THR A 145 17.98 33.71 15.04
CA THR A 145 17.81 32.96 13.80
C THR A 145 18.96 33.24 12.86
N LYS A 146 19.54 32.19 12.26
CA LYS A 146 20.59 32.31 11.24
C LYS A 146 19.98 32.21 9.85
N ASP A 147 20.43 33.07 8.93
CA ASP A 147 20.02 33.02 7.52
C ASP A 147 20.56 31.76 6.82
N GLU A 148 19.82 31.21 5.85
CA GLU A 148 20.13 29.97 5.11
C GLU A 148 21.51 30.01 4.44
N TRP A 149 22.03 31.21 4.13
CA TRP A 149 23.26 31.38 3.35
C TRP A 149 24.53 31.27 4.20
N GLU A 150 24.46 31.55 5.51
CA GLU A 150 25.60 31.37 6.42
C GLU A 150 25.92 29.87 6.64
N VAL A 151 24.92 28.99 6.51
CA VAL A 151 25.06 27.55 6.74
C VAL A 151 25.77 26.83 5.58
N THR A 152 25.75 27.41 4.37
CA THR A 152 26.37 26.84 3.16
C THR A 152 27.74 27.42 2.82
N GLY A 153 28.25 28.37 3.61
CA GLY A 153 29.56 28.99 3.41
C GLY A 153 29.65 29.89 2.18
N VAL A 154 28.52 30.22 1.55
CA VAL A 154 28.46 31.13 0.39
C VAL A 154 28.18 32.55 0.89
N PRO A 155 29.05 33.54 0.62
CA PRO A 155 28.81 34.91 1.04
C PRO A 155 27.57 35.49 0.36
N SER A 156 26.55 35.82 1.16
CA SER A 156 25.42 36.62 0.68
C SER A 156 25.87 38.05 0.39
N LEU A 157 25.42 38.61 -0.73
CA LEU A 157 25.59 40.04 -1.04
C LEU A 157 24.64 40.92 -0.22
N ARG A 158 23.74 40.32 0.58
CA ARG A 158 22.88 41.00 1.54
C ARG A 158 23.49 40.83 2.94
N GLU A 159 23.55 41.91 3.71
CA GLU A 159 23.90 41.83 5.13
C GLU A 159 22.94 40.82 5.80
N PRO A 160 23.43 39.81 6.53
CA PRO A 160 22.56 38.81 7.15
C PRO A 160 21.64 39.51 8.16
N GLU A 161 20.34 39.55 7.87
CA GLU A 161 19.32 40.03 8.82
C GLU A 161 19.25 39.06 9.99
N THR A 162 20.13 39.27 10.97
CA THR A 162 20.16 38.47 12.20
C THR A 162 18.99 38.91 13.07
N ILE A 163 17.87 38.21 12.97
CA ILE A 163 16.71 38.47 13.82
C ILE A 163 17.00 37.90 15.21
N SER A 164 17.09 38.78 16.20
CA SER A 164 17.23 38.42 17.60
C SER A 164 15.92 38.66 18.34
N THR A 165 15.50 37.67 19.13
CA THR A 165 14.29 37.75 19.95
C THR A 165 14.58 37.23 21.36
N VAL A 166 14.10 37.96 22.35
CA VAL A 166 14.14 37.54 23.75
C VAL A 166 12.82 36.90 24.10
N LEU A 167 12.86 35.63 24.51
CA LEU A 167 11.68 34.83 24.80
C LEU A 167 11.77 34.22 26.20
N PRO A 168 10.65 34.09 26.94
CA PRO A 168 10.68 33.48 28.25
C PRO A 168 10.88 31.96 28.15
N GLY A 169 11.47 31.37 29.20
CA GLY A 169 11.75 29.95 29.31
C GLY A 169 13.16 29.55 28.85
N GLY A 170 13.41 28.24 28.84
CA GLY A 170 14.63 27.65 28.30
C GLY A 170 14.66 27.67 26.77
N LYS A 171 15.68 27.03 26.18
CA LYS A 171 15.88 26.98 24.73
C LYS A 171 14.69 26.35 24.02
N LEU A 172 14.21 25.22 24.53
CA LEU A 172 13.16 24.45 23.89
C LEU A 172 11.87 25.26 23.78
N LEU A 173 11.45 25.87 24.90
CA LEU A 173 10.23 26.67 24.96
C LEU A 173 10.34 27.97 24.18
N ALA A 174 11.51 28.63 24.20
CA ALA A 174 11.77 29.80 23.38
C ALA A 174 11.70 29.48 21.88
N THR A 175 12.30 28.38 21.43
CA THR A 175 12.21 27.94 20.04
C THR A 175 10.78 27.59 19.65
N PHE A 176 10.03 26.91 20.52
CA PHE A 176 8.62 26.59 20.28
C PHE A 176 7.77 27.86 20.10
N ARG A 177 7.92 28.85 20.99
CA ARG A 177 7.22 30.14 20.91
C ARG A 177 7.55 30.88 19.63
N SER A 178 8.82 30.91 19.23
CA SER A 178 9.25 31.52 17.97
C SER A 178 8.55 30.87 16.76
N ALA A 179 8.52 29.54 16.71
CA ALA A 179 7.78 28.79 15.69
C ALA A 179 6.27 29.08 15.69
N LYS A 180 5.64 29.13 16.87
CA LYS A 180 4.20 29.35 17.01
C LYS A 180 3.76 30.76 16.60
N ARG A 181 4.64 31.76 16.78
CA ARG A 181 4.40 33.14 16.28
C ARG A 181 4.65 33.30 14.78
N GLY A 182 5.26 32.31 14.13
CA GLY A 182 5.66 32.39 12.73
C GLY A 182 7.00 33.11 12.50
N ASP A 183 7.78 33.32 13.56
CA ASP A 183 9.08 34.01 13.49
C ASP A 183 10.23 33.06 13.11
N LEU A 184 9.97 31.75 12.99
CA LEU A 184 10.99 30.72 12.74
C LEU A 184 10.61 29.84 11.55
N GLU A 185 11.29 30.02 10.43
CA GLU A 185 11.06 29.18 9.23
C GLU A 185 11.55 27.74 9.44
N TYR A 186 10.98 26.81 8.66
CA TYR A 186 11.24 25.37 8.81
C TYR A 186 12.71 24.97 8.61
N ASN A 187 13.42 25.59 7.66
CA ASN A 187 14.83 25.29 7.37
C ASN A 187 15.81 26.14 8.20
N THR A 188 15.36 27.24 8.79
CA THR A 188 16.18 28.15 9.62
C THR A 188 16.75 27.43 10.84
N GLU A 189 18.04 27.65 11.09
CA GLU A 189 18.74 27.20 12.29
C GLU A 189 18.78 28.31 13.36
N VAL A 190 18.95 27.93 14.63
CA VAL A 190 18.93 28.87 15.76
C VAL A 190 20.18 28.78 16.63
N THR A 191 20.63 29.92 17.14
CA THR A 191 21.67 30.03 18.17
C THR A 191 21.18 30.85 19.36
N TYR A 192 21.93 30.83 20.45
CA TYR A 192 21.54 31.42 21.73
C TYR A 192 22.69 32.25 22.30
N MET A 193 22.45 33.51 22.72
CA MET A 193 23.52 34.42 23.17
C MET A 193 23.74 34.46 24.69
N ASN A 194 22.70 34.23 25.49
CA ASN A 194 22.80 34.35 26.95
C ASN A 194 23.57 33.16 27.54
N PRO A 195 24.27 33.32 28.68
CA PRO A 195 24.86 32.18 29.38
C PRO A 195 23.74 31.24 29.82
N ILE A 196 23.60 30.13 29.09
CA ILE A 196 22.66 29.06 29.39
C ILE A 196 23.08 28.46 30.72
N THR A 197 22.36 28.82 31.78
CA THR A 197 22.62 28.33 33.13
C THR A 197 22.09 26.90 33.29
N GLY A 198 22.53 26.21 34.35
CA GLY A 198 21.96 24.91 34.72
C GLY A 198 20.44 24.92 34.91
N ALA A 199 19.86 26.06 35.29
CA ALA A 199 18.42 26.24 35.40
C ALA A 199 17.70 26.16 34.04
N HIS A 200 18.30 26.66 32.96
CA HIS A 200 17.74 26.54 31.61
C HIS A 200 17.71 25.07 31.17
N VAL A 201 18.83 24.37 31.42
CA VAL A 201 18.96 22.95 31.06
C VAL A 201 17.96 22.11 31.85
N ALA A 202 17.89 22.29 33.18
CA ALA A 202 16.95 21.56 34.02
C ALA A 202 15.49 21.82 33.64
N PHE A 203 15.13 23.06 33.30
CA PHE A 203 13.81 23.42 32.81
C PHE A 203 13.48 22.72 31.49
N ASP A 204 14.34 22.83 30.48
CA ASP A 204 14.12 22.19 29.17
C ASP A 204 14.06 20.67 29.28
N THR A 205 14.90 20.05 30.12
CA THR A 205 14.85 18.61 30.39
C THR A 205 13.53 18.19 31.02
N ALA A 206 13.01 18.96 31.99
CA ALA A 206 11.73 18.67 32.62
C ALA A 206 10.57 18.79 31.63
N VAL A 207 10.53 19.86 30.83
CA VAL A 207 9.51 20.06 29.79
C VAL A 207 9.57 18.94 28.75
N LEU A 208 10.76 18.58 28.27
CA LEU A 208 10.92 17.51 27.28
C LEU A 208 10.46 16.15 27.82
N ALA A 209 10.77 15.84 29.08
CA ALA A 209 10.33 14.61 29.74
C ALA A 209 8.80 14.57 29.92
N GLN A 210 8.17 15.70 30.27
CA GLN A 210 6.71 15.81 30.36
C GLN A 210 6.03 15.59 29.01
N VAL A 211 6.54 16.22 27.95
CA VAL A 211 6.05 16.01 26.58
C VAL A 211 6.21 14.55 26.17
N GLN A 212 7.37 13.96 26.41
CA GLN A 212 7.65 12.56 26.09
C GLN A 212 6.65 11.62 26.77
N GLU A 213 6.43 11.76 28.07
CA GLU A 213 5.51 10.93 28.83
C GLU A 213 4.06 11.10 28.36
N ALA A 214 3.61 12.35 28.18
CA ALA A 214 2.24 12.64 27.78
C ALA A 214 1.89 12.05 26.40
N VAL A 215 2.81 12.12 25.44
CA VAL A 215 2.59 11.68 24.05
C VAL A 215 2.64 10.16 23.89
N ARG A 216 3.28 9.44 24.81
CA ARG A 216 3.55 8.00 24.68
C ARG A 216 2.30 7.19 24.33
N THR A 217 1.18 7.45 24.98
CA THR A 217 -0.06 6.68 24.85
C THR A 217 -0.75 6.87 23.49
N GLU A 218 -0.55 8.03 22.84
CA GLU A 218 -1.09 8.31 21.51
C GLU A 218 -0.30 7.62 20.38
N LEU A 219 0.85 7.01 20.70
CA LEU A 219 1.73 6.34 19.75
C LEU A 219 1.65 4.81 19.81
N ASP A 220 0.62 4.26 20.46
CA ASP A 220 0.34 2.81 20.45
C ASP A 220 -0.59 2.40 19.30
N CYS A 221 -0.20 1.34 18.61
CA CYS A 221 -1.03 0.73 17.58
C CYS A 221 -2.23 0.01 18.19
N GLN A 222 -3.42 0.30 17.69
CA GLN A 222 -4.69 -0.24 18.18
C GLN A 222 -4.93 -1.73 17.87
N ILE A 223 -3.98 -2.41 17.21
CA ILE A 223 -4.08 -3.84 16.90
C ILE A 223 -3.20 -4.65 17.86
N CYS A 224 -1.94 -4.25 18.01
CA CYS A 224 -0.97 -4.95 18.86
C CYS A 224 -0.74 -4.27 20.22
N TYR A 225 -1.41 -3.14 20.47
CA TYR A 225 -1.36 -2.36 21.73
C TYR A 225 0.05 -2.00 22.19
N ALA A 226 0.90 -1.63 21.23
CA ALA A 226 2.29 -1.29 21.48
C ALA A 226 2.78 -0.24 20.48
N LEU A 227 3.91 0.41 20.81
CA LEU A 227 4.46 1.56 20.09
C LEU A 227 4.45 1.33 18.58
N PHE A 228 4.08 2.29 17.74
CA PHE A 228 4.07 2.06 16.31
C PHE A 228 5.44 1.61 15.79
N CYS A 229 5.46 0.52 15.01
CA CYS A 229 6.61 0.10 14.22
C CYS A 229 6.22 0.19 12.75
N ASP A 230 6.93 1.05 12.01
CA ASP A 230 6.58 1.41 10.62
C ASP A 230 5.11 1.84 10.48
N PRO A 231 4.73 3.00 11.06
CA PRO A 231 3.35 3.48 11.07
C PRO A 231 2.83 3.75 9.67
N VAL A 232 1.72 3.14 9.27
CA VAL A 232 1.02 3.41 8.00
C VAL A 232 -0.34 4.03 8.30
N THR A 233 -0.57 5.21 7.75
CA THR A 233 -1.85 5.92 7.86
C THR A 233 -2.76 5.52 6.70
N THR A 234 -3.95 5.05 7.04
CA THR A 234 -4.97 4.64 6.08
C THR A 234 -5.74 5.84 5.51
N PRO A 235 -6.46 5.70 4.38
CA PRO A 235 -7.30 6.78 3.81
C PRO A 235 -8.47 7.25 4.70
N CYS A 236 -8.69 6.59 5.84
CA CYS A 236 -9.65 7.06 6.84
C CYS A 236 -9.00 7.88 7.96
N GLY A 237 -7.68 8.09 7.92
CA GLY A 237 -6.90 8.89 8.87
C GLY A 237 -6.35 8.12 10.08
N HIS A 238 -6.64 6.82 10.21
CA HIS A 238 -6.13 5.99 11.31
C HIS A 238 -4.80 5.35 10.94
N THR A 239 -3.89 5.25 11.92
CA THR A 239 -2.53 4.73 11.76
C THR A 239 -2.36 3.39 12.47
N PHE A 240 -1.62 2.47 11.84
CA PHE A 240 -1.31 1.13 12.36
C PHE A 240 0.14 0.76 12.06
N CYS A 241 0.70 -0.23 12.76
CA CYS A 241 1.96 -0.84 12.29
C CYS A 241 1.72 -1.52 10.94
N ARG A 242 2.66 -1.42 9.99
CA ARG A 242 2.55 -2.05 8.67
C ARG A 242 2.16 -3.53 8.74
N SER A 243 2.88 -4.31 9.53
CA SER A 243 2.62 -5.76 9.69
C SER A 243 1.26 -6.06 10.33
N CYS A 244 0.75 -5.17 11.19
CA CYS A 244 -0.57 -5.31 11.79
C CYS A 244 -1.67 -5.00 10.77
N LEU A 245 -1.51 -3.93 9.99
CA LEU A 245 -2.45 -3.57 8.94
C LEU A 245 -2.52 -4.65 7.86
N GLN A 246 -1.37 -5.16 7.43
CA GLN A 246 -1.29 -6.25 6.45
C GLN A 246 -2.07 -7.49 6.91
N ARG A 247 -1.90 -7.92 8.17
CA ARG A 247 -2.65 -9.04 8.76
C ARG A 247 -4.17 -8.82 8.77
N VAL A 248 -4.62 -7.59 9.04
CA VAL A 248 -6.06 -7.26 8.97
C VAL A 248 -6.57 -7.39 7.53
N LEU A 249 -5.82 -6.85 6.57
CA LEU A 249 -6.18 -6.85 5.15
C LEU A 249 -6.16 -8.24 4.50
N ASP A 250 -5.55 -9.24 5.15
CA ASP A 250 -5.65 -10.63 4.73
C ASP A 250 -7.07 -11.21 4.89
N HIS A 251 -7.86 -10.67 5.82
CA HIS A 251 -9.19 -11.18 6.13
C HIS A 251 -10.32 -10.20 5.83
N ALA A 252 -10.11 -8.90 6.04
CA ALA A 252 -11.13 -7.86 5.87
C ALA A 252 -10.53 -6.56 5.35
N ARG A 253 -11.30 -5.81 4.56
CA ARG A 253 -10.87 -4.51 4.02
C ARG A 253 -11.34 -3.32 4.86
N ASP A 254 -11.89 -3.53 6.04
CA ASP A 254 -12.42 -2.45 6.88
C ASP A 254 -11.41 -2.00 7.93
N CYS A 255 -11.41 -0.70 8.22
CA CYS A 255 -10.59 -0.14 9.28
C CYS A 255 -10.98 -0.74 10.65
N PRO A 256 -10.03 -1.28 11.44
CA PRO A 256 -10.32 -1.80 12.78
C PRO A 256 -10.93 -0.76 13.75
N VAL A 257 -10.66 0.52 13.52
CA VAL A 257 -11.08 1.60 14.41
C VAL A 257 -12.45 2.17 13.99
N CYS A 258 -12.59 2.59 12.73
CA CYS A 258 -13.81 3.27 12.27
C CYS A 258 -14.71 2.45 11.34
N ARG A 259 -14.32 1.22 11.01
CA ARG A 259 -15.06 0.27 10.14
C ARG A 259 -15.32 0.77 8.71
N ARG A 260 -14.68 1.86 8.28
CA ARG A 260 -14.72 2.32 6.90
C ARG A 260 -13.91 1.36 6.02
N THR A 261 -14.46 0.97 4.88
CA THR A 261 -13.74 0.18 3.88
C THR A 261 -12.55 0.96 3.34
N LEU A 262 -11.38 0.35 3.44
CA LEU A 262 -10.09 0.90 3.06
C LEU A 262 -9.81 0.58 1.60
N ALA A 263 -9.64 1.63 0.81
CA ALA A 263 -9.24 1.49 -0.59
C ALA A 263 -7.70 1.45 -0.74
N ILE A 264 -7.07 0.55 0.00
CA ILE A 264 -5.62 0.32 0.00
C ILE A 264 -5.30 -1.09 -0.48
N ARG A 265 -4.06 -1.29 -0.97
CA ARG A 265 -3.57 -2.63 -1.31
C ARG A 265 -3.57 -3.52 -0.05
N PRO A 266 -3.97 -4.80 -0.15
CA PRO A 266 -3.76 -5.77 0.93
C PRO A 266 -2.28 -5.97 1.26
N MET A 267 -1.40 -5.86 0.27
CA MET A 267 0.05 -5.82 0.48
C MET A 267 0.49 -4.39 0.73
N VAL A 268 0.75 -4.09 1.99
CA VAL A 268 1.18 -2.76 2.45
C VAL A 268 2.69 -2.70 2.38
N ASP A 269 3.28 -2.65 1.19
CA ASP A 269 4.73 -2.55 1.03
C ASP A 269 5.24 -1.09 1.23
N PRO A 270 6.51 -0.88 1.61
CA PRO A 270 7.05 0.46 1.87
C PRO A 270 7.02 1.42 0.67
N VAL A 271 6.99 0.91 -0.57
CA VAL A 271 7.00 1.74 -1.79
C VAL A 271 5.60 2.26 -2.07
N SER A 272 4.60 1.38 -2.01
CA SER A 272 3.21 1.75 -2.32
C SER A 272 2.45 2.36 -1.15
N SER A 273 2.86 2.05 0.08
CA SER A 273 2.29 2.61 1.32
C SER A 273 3.42 3.06 2.26
N PRO A 274 4.10 4.18 1.97
CA PRO A 274 5.19 4.67 2.80
C PRO A 274 4.78 4.91 4.25
N SER A 275 5.77 4.83 5.15
CA SER A 275 5.58 5.14 6.56
C SER A 275 5.16 6.61 6.75
N ASN A 276 4.32 6.88 7.74
CA ASN A 276 3.99 8.21 8.21
C ASN A 276 5.27 8.85 8.77
N GLN A 277 5.86 9.77 8.00
CA GLN A 277 7.17 10.34 8.29
C GLN A 277 7.18 11.19 9.57
N PRO A 278 6.20 12.07 9.83
CA PRO A 278 6.14 12.80 11.10
C PRO A 278 6.11 11.87 12.32
N LEU A 279 5.19 10.89 12.33
CA LEU A 279 5.09 9.93 13.44
C LEU A 279 6.38 9.12 13.59
N SER A 280 6.94 8.64 12.48
CA SER A 280 8.21 7.88 12.50
C SER A 280 9.37 8.68 13.06
N LYS A 281 9.47 9.97 12.71
CA LYS A 281 10.53 10.87 13.22
C LYS A 281 10.34 11.15 14.72
N ILE A 282 9.10 11.41 15.17
CA ILE A 282 8.78 11.60 16.60
C ILE A 282 9.12 10.34 17.40
N ILE A 283 8.66 9.17 16.95
CA ILE A 283 8.93 7.89 17.62
C ILE A 283 10.43 7.62 17.71
N ARG A 284 11.16 7.79 16.61
CA ARG A 284 12.60 7.57 16.58
C ARG A 284 13.36 8.56 17.45
N PHE A 285 12.86 9.79 17.60
CA PHE A 285 13.49 10.80 18.46
C PHE A 285 13.36 10.44 19.94
N PHE A 286 12.18 10.06 20.41
CA PHE A 286 11.91 9.80 21.83
C PHE A 286 12.14 8.36 22.28
N TRP A 287 12.02 7.37 21.39
CA TRP A 287 12.03 5.94 21.73
C TRP A 287 12.83 5.09 20.72
N ALA A 288 14.00 5.55 20.29
CA ALA A 288 14.86 4.82 19.35
C ALA A 288 15.15 3.37 19.78
N GLU A 289 15.60 3.17 21.02
CA GLU A 289 15.98 1.84 21.54
C GLU A 289 14.76 0.88 21.62
N LEU A 290 13.62 1.39 22.07
CA LEU A 290 12.37 0.61 22.13
C LEU A 290 11.86 0.28 20.72
N LEU A 291 11.96 1.22 19.76
CA LEU A 291 11.62 0.98 18.36
C LEU A 291 12.53 -0.08 17.74
N ASP A 292 13.85 -0.02 17.98
CA ASP A 292 14.80 -0.98 17.42
C ASP A 292 14.60 -2.38 18.05
N SER A 293 14.35 -2.45 19.36
CA SER A 293 13.95 -3.70 20.03
C SER A 293 12.67 -4.28 19.43
N ARG A 294 11.70 -3.43 19.14
CA ARG A 294 10.43 -3.83 18.54
C ARG A 294 10.59 -4.30 17.10
N LYS A 295 11.44 -3.66 16.30
CA LYS A 295 11.78 -4.12 14.95
C LYS A 295 12.40 -5.50 14.99
N GLN A 296 13.28 -5.77 15.96
CA GLN A 296 13.86 -7.10 16.12
C GLN A 296 12.79 -8.16 16.40
N VAL A 297 11.84 -7.89 17.30
CA VAL A 297 10.72 -8.81 17.57
C VAL A 297 9.90 -9.08 16.30
N VAL A 298 9.61 -8.06 15.49
CA VAL A 298 8.87 -8.26 14.23
C VAL A 298 9.67 -9.10 13.24
N ILE A 299 10.97 -8.85 13.10
CA ILE A 299 11.84 -9.66 12.23
C ILE A 299 11.88 -11.10 12.73
N ASP A 300 12.05 -11.31 14.04
CA ASP A 300 12.07 -12.64 14.64
C ASP A 300 10.73 -13.34 14.42
N GLU A 301 9.59 -12.67 14.65
CA GLU A 301 8.25 -13.22 14.36
C GLU A 301 8.11 -13.63 12.88
N ASP A 302 8.54 -12.79 11.94
CA ASP A 302 8.48 -13.08 10.51
C ASP A 302 9.39 -14.28 10.12
N LEU A 303 10.56 -14.39 10.76
CA LEU A 303 11.47 -15.53 10.59
C LEU A 303 10.89 -16.83 11.16
N HIS A 304 10.23 -16.78 12.32
CA HIS A 304 9.62 -17.94 12.96
C HIS A 304 8.29 -18.36 12.30
N ILE A 305 7.55 -17.45 11.66
CA ILE A 305 6.43 -17.80 10.77
C ILE A 305 6.96 -18.58 9.56
N GLY A 306 8.14 -18.22 9.06
CA GLY A 306 8.82 -18.88 7.94
C GLY A 306 9.29 -20.32 8.20
N ASP A 307 9.29 -20.78 9.46
CA ASP A 307 9.75 -22.11 9.94
C ASP A 307 8.63 -23.18 9.94
N ARG A 308 7.41 -22.83 9.53
CA ARG A 308 6.41 -23.82 9.09
C ARG A 308 6.69 -24.12 7.62
N ASP A 309 7.52 -25.13 7.36
CA ASP A 309 8.06 -25.42 6.02
C ASP A 309 7.03 -25.54 4.87
N TYR A 310 5.75 -25.82 5.17
CA TYR A 310 4.68 -25.93 4.17
C TYR A 310 3.30 -25.54 4.72
N ASP A 311 2.90 -24.28 4.52
CA ASP A 311 1.71 -23.69 5.16
C ASP A 311 0.36 -24.11 4.58
N ILE A 312 0.30 -24.56 3.32
CA ILE A 312 -0.98 -24.81 2.67
C ILE A 312 -1.05 -26.20 1.99
N PRO A 313 -2.09 -27.00 2.27
CA PRO A 313 -2.40 -28.17 1.47
C PRO A 313 -2.83 -27.76 0.06
N VAL A 314 -2.35 -28.46 -0.96
CA VAL A 314 -2.58 -28.14 -2.37
C VAL A 314 -3.34 -29.26 -3.07
N PHE A 315 -4.52 -28.92 -3.58
CA PHE A 315 -5.32 -29.73 -4.48
C PHE A 315 -4.87 -29.50 -5.93
N VAL A 316 -4.39 -30.54 -6.60
CA VAL A 316 -3.93 -30.46 -8.00
C VAL A 316 -5.05 -30.96 -8.89
N CYS A 317 -5.72 -30.05 -9.62
CA CYS A 317 -6.87 -30.42 -10.44
C CYS A 317 -7.07 -29.47 -11.61
N THR A 318 -7.85 -28.42 -11.40
CA THR A 318 -8.23 -27.45 -12.43
C THR A 318 -7.88 -26.04 -11.98
N ILE A 319 -8.04 -25.08 -12.89
CA ILE A 319 -7.89 -23.66 -12.59
C ILE A 319 -9.10 -23.17 -11.77
N SER A 320 -8.84 -22.27 -10.83
CA SER A 320 -9.89 -21.54 -10.10
C SER A 320 -9.51 -20.09 -9.93
N PHE A 321 -10.50 -19.25 -9.68
CA PHE A 321 -10.34 -17.80 -9.64
C PHE A 321 -10.89 -17.18 -8.36
N PRO A 322 -10.32 -16.02 -7.93
CA PRO A 322 -10.84 -15.28 -6.80
C PRO A 322 -12.32 -14.91 -6.96
N SER A 323 -13.06 -14.93 -5.86
CA SER A 323 -14.50 -14.61 -5.77
C SER A 323 -15.44 -15.51 -6.59
N VAL A 324 -14.92 -16.54 -7.26
CA VAL A 324 -15.70 -17.47 -8.06
C VAL A 324 -15.93 -18.76 -7.27
N PRO A 325 -17.17 -19.28 -7.21
CA PRO A 325 -17.44 -20.58 -6.62
C PRO A 325 -16.80 -21.73 -7.42
N THR A 326 -16.34 -22.76 -6.74
CA THR A 326 -15.77 -23.97 -7.34
C THR A 326 -16.31 -25.20 -6.60
N PHE A 327 -16.85 -26.15 -7.36
CA PHE A 327 -17.46 -27.38 -6.85
C PHE A 327 -16.56 -28.57 -7.14
N LEU A 328 -16.25 -29.35 -6.11
CA LEU A 328 -15.30 -30.46 -6.20
C LEU A 328 -15.95 -31.75 -5.73
N HIS A 329 -15.86 -32.79 -6.56
CA HIS A 329 -16.17 -34.16 -6.13
C HIS A 329 -14.88 -34.84 -5.69
N VAL A 330 -14.71 -35.00 -4.38
CA VAL A 330 -13.49 -35.54 -3.77
C VAL A 330 -13.68 -37.01 -3.46
N PHE A 331 -12.99 -37.87 -4.21
CA PHE A 331 -13.04 -39.32 -4.04
C PHE A 331 -11.67 -39.96 -3.79
N GLU A 332 -10.55 -39.30 -4.07
CA GLU A 332 -9.22 -39.87 -3.79
C GLU A 332 -8.91 -39.88 -2.27
N PRO A 333 -8.46 -41.00 -1.68
CA PRO A 333 -8.23 -41.11 -0.23
C PRO A 333 -7.37 -40.00 0.37
N ARG A 334 -6.29 -39.61 -0.31
CA ARG A 334 -5.38 -38.52 0.12
C ARG A 334 -6.10 -37.18 0.26
N TYR A 335 -7.00 -36.85 -0.69
CA TYR A 335 -7.72 -35.58 -0.67
C TYR A 335 -8.90 -35.62 0.30
N ARG A 336 -9.50 -36.79 0.57
CA ARG A 336 -10.50 -36.93 1.65
C ARG A 336 -9.91 -36.53 3.00
N LEU A 337 -8.69 -36.99 3.30
CA LEU A 337 -7.95 -36.59 4.52
C LEU A 337 -7.64 -35.10 4.51
N MET A 338 -7.16 -34.58 3.39
CA MET A 338 -6.85 -33.15 3.22
C MET A 338 -8.07 -32.26 3.52
N ILE A 339 -9.24 -32.59 2.96
CA ILE A 339 -10.48 -31.82 3.18
C ILE A 339 -10.94 -31.90 4.64
N ARG A 340 -10.85 -33.06 5.29
CA ARG A 340 -11.17 -33.19 6.71
C ARG A 340 -10.29 -32.26 7.57
N ARG A 341 -8.97 -32.27 7.33
CA ARG A 341 -8.02 -31.39 8.04
C ARG A 341 -8.28 -29.91 7.78
N ALA A 342 -8.62 -29.54 6.53
CA ALA A 342 -8.99 -28.17 6.20
C ALA A 342 -10.25 -27.74 6.99
N LEU A 343 -11.27 -28.60 7.09
CA LEU A 343 -12.50 -28.31 7.84
C LEU A 343 -12.28 -28.18 9.35
N GLU A 344 -11.33 -28.93 9.91
CA GLU A 344 -10.89 -28.81 11.31
C GLU A 344 -10.07 -27.54 11.58
N GLY A 345 -9.42 -27.00 10.54
CA GLY A 345 -8.65 -25.76 10.58
C GLY A 345 -9.44 -24.52 10.15
N ASP A 346 -8.83 -23.68 9.31
CA ASP A 346 -9.41 -22.41 8.83
C ASP A 346 -10.31 -22.56 7.59
N ARG A 347 -10.61 -23.81 7.19
CA ARG A 347 -11.40 -24.17 6.00
C ARG A 347 -10.77 -23.78 4.68
N THR A 348 -9.45 -23.58 4.61
CA THR A 348 -8.77 -23.22 3.36
C THR A 348 -7.83 -24.29 2.83
N PHE A 349 -7.61 -24.26 1.51
CA PHE A 349 -6.57 -25.02 0.82
C PHE A 349 -6.22 -24.35 -0.51
N GLY A 350 -5.02 -24.59 -1.04
CA GLY A 350 -4.61 -24.08 -2.34
C GLY A 350 -5.09 -24.98 -3.47
N MET A 351 -5.51 -24.42 -4.61
CA MET A 351 -5.78 -25.21 -5.82
C MET A 351 -4.94 -24.72 -6.99
N VAL A 352 -4.32 -25.68 -7.70
CA VAL A 352 -3.46 -25.42 -8.86
C VAL A 352 -3.88 -26.27 -10.06
N LEU A 353 -3.62 -25.74 -11.27
CA LEU A 353 -3.91 -26.41 -12.52
C LEU A 353 -2.97 -27.61 -12.72
N SER A 354 -3.55 -28.78 -13.02
CA SER A 354 -2.82 -29.95 -13.50
C SER A 354 -2.58 -29.87 -15.00
N GLN A 355 -1.34 -30.08 -15.45
CA GLN A 355 -0.98 -30.16 -16.86
C GLN A 355 0.07 -31.25 -17.09
N GLY A 356 -0.32 -32.31 -17.82
CA GLY A 356 0.61 -33.36 -18.26
C GLY A 356 1.29 -34.13 -17.11
N GLY A 357 0.59 -34.37 -16.00
CA GLY A 357 1.14 -35.07 -14.82
C GLY A 357 2.02 -34.20 -13.90
N ARG A 358 2.17 -32.91 -14.21
CA ARG A 358 2.75 -31.89 -13.32
C ARG A 358 1.70 -30.84 -13.00
N PHE A 359 1.95 -30.00 -12.02
CA PHE A 359 1.11 -28.83 -11.75
C PHE A 359 1.80 -27.53 -12.12
N LYS A 360 0.99 -26.49 -12.30
CA LYS A 360 1.44 -25.11 -12.46
C LYS A 360 1.64 -24.44 -11.11
N GLU A 361 2.62 -23.55 -11.02
CA GLU A 361 3.00 -22.90 -9.74
C GLU A 361 2.02 -21.81 -9.30
N LEU A 362 1.22 -21.25 -10.20
CA LEU A 362 0.18 -20.28 -9.84
C LEU A 362 -1.13 -20.99 -9.50
N GLY A 363 -1.77 -20.52 -8.45
CA GLY A 363 -3.04 -21.07 -7.98
C GLY A 363 -3.89 -20.04 -7.25
N THR A 364 -5.01 -20.54 -6.73
CA THR A 364 -5.95 -19.75 -5.93
C THR A 364 -6.21 -20.48 -4.61
N VAL A 365 -6.11 -19.76 -3.49
CA VAL A 365 -6.57 -20.24 -2.20
C VAL A 365 -8.09 -20.31 -2.23
N LEU A 366 -8.63 -21.48 -1.95
CA LEU A 366 -10.06 -21.74 -1.86
C LEU A 366 -10.47 -21.84 -0.41
N ARG A 367 -11.66 -21.34 -0.08
CA ARG A 367 -12.30 -21.55 1.22
C ARG A 367 -13.53 -22.41 1.06
N ILE A 368 -13.63 -23.45 1.88
CA ILE A 368 -14.78 -24.36 1.93
C ILE A 368 -15.97 -23.63 2.54
N VAL A 369 -17.02 -23.47 1.74
CA VAL A 369 -18.31 -22.89 2.14
C VAL A 369 -19.20 -23.99 2.69
N ASN A 370 -19.31 -25.10 1.96
CA ASN A 370 -20.13 -26.25 2.31
C ASN A 370 -19.42 -27.56 1.93
N ALA A 371 -19.70 -28.63 2.65
CA ALA A 371 -19.18 -29.96 2.36
C ALA A 371 -20.22 -31.03 2.72
N GLU A 372 -20.64 -31.80 1.72
CA GLU A 372 -21.55 -32.94 1.87
C GLU A 372 -20.78 -34.25 1.78
N PHE A 373 -20.91 -35.11 2.79
CA PHE A 373 -20.20 -36.38 2.87
C PHE A 373 -21.12 -37.56 2.56
N PHE A 374 -20.63 -38.47 1.73
CA PHE A 374 -21.27 -39.74 1.43
C PHE A 374 -20.81 -40.84 2.40
N HIS A 375 -21.60 -41.90 2.53
CA HIS A 375 -21.34 -43.04 3.43
C HIS A 375 -20.06 -43.82 3.09
N ASP A 376 -19.57 -43.72 1.85
CA ASP A 376 -18.31 -44.32 1.39
C ASP A 376 -17.08 -43.41 1.58
N GLY A 377 -17.28 -42.25 2.23
CA GLY A 377 -16.25 -41.27 2.53
C GLY A 377 -15.94 -40.29 1.40
N ARG A 378 -16.61 -40.40 0.23
CA ARG A 378 -16.55 -39.34 -0.80
C ARG A 378 -17.20 -38.06 -0.28
N SER A 379 -16.86 -36.92 -0.86
CA SER A 379 -17.52 -35.66 -0.54
C SER A 379 -17.75 -34.77 -1.74
N LEU A 380 -18.87 -34.04 -1.75
CA LEU A 380 -19.07 -32.88 -2.60
C LEU A 380 -18.69 -31.64 -1.80
N VAL A 381 -17.71 -30.88 -2.28
CA VAL A 381 -17.18 -29.70 -1.59
C VAL A 381 -17.48 -28.47 -2.42
N GLU A 382 -18.20 -27.53 -1.82
CA GLU A 382 -18.41 -26.19 -2.37
C GLU A 382 -17.38 -25.24 -1.78
N THR A 383 -16.71 -24.50 -2.65
CA THR A 383 -15.68 -23.55 -2.25
C THR A 383 -15.86 -22.21 -2.96
N VAL A 384 -15.24 -21.17 -2.41
CA VAL A 384 -15.10 -19.87 -3.08
C VAL A 384 -13.63 -19.47 -3.12
N GLY A 385 -13.16 -18.95 -4.25
CA GLY A 385 -11.80 -18.44 -4.37
C GLY A 385 -11.57 -17.20 -3.51
N VAL A 386 -10.44 -17.15 -2.81
CA VAL A 386 -10.10 -16.09 -1.85
C VAL A 386 -8.97 -15.21 -2.38
N SER A 387 -7.81 -15.80 -2.65
CA SER A 387 -6.61 -15.05 -3.04
C SER A 387 -5.74 -15.83 -4.01
N ARG A 388 -4.97 -15.13 -4.84
CA ARG A 388 -4.03 -15.74 -5.78
C ARG A 388 -2.70 -15.98 -5.08
N PHE A 389 -1.98 -17.02 -5.51
CA PHE A 389 -0.65 -17.30 -4.98
C PHE A 389 0.29 -17.91 -6.04
N GLN A 390 1.58 -17.87 -5.72
CA GLN A 390 2.63 -18.65 -6.39
C GLN A 390 3.28 -19.61 -5.39
N ILE A 391 3.48 -20.86 -5.78
CA ILE A 391 4.28 -21.84 -5.04
C ILE A 391 5.75 -21.43 -5.09
N LEU A 392 6.38 -21.29 -3.92
CA LEU A 392 7.82 -21.06 -3.79
C LEU A 392 8.57 -22.38 -3.60
N GLN A 393 8.00 -23.26 -2.77
CA GLN A 393 8.55 -24.58 -2.47
C GLN A 393 7.38 -25.53 -2.20
N HIS A 394 7.53 -26.81 -2.52
CA HIS A 394 6.50 -27.81 -2.26
C HIS A 394 7.10 -29.14 -1.80
N GLY A 395 6.29 -29.90 -1.06
CA GLY A 395 6.58 -31.23 -0.54
C GLY A 395 5.36 -32.14 -0.68
N ILE A 396 5.46 -33.34 -0.11
CA ILE A 396 4.35 -34.30 -0.03
C ILE A 396 4.10 -34.61 1.44
N LEU A 397 2.84 -34.50 1.85
CA LEU A 397 2.36 -34.91 3.17
C LEU A 397 1.19 -35.86 2.97
N ASP A 398 1.28 -37.08 3.51
CA ASP A 398 0.22 -38.09 3.44
C ASP A 398 -0.36 -38.32 2.02
N GLY A 399 0.51 -38.23 1.02
CA GLY A 399 0.19 -38.47 -0.38
C GLY A 399 -0.37 -37.28 -1.17
N TYR A 400 -0.64 -36.14 -0.53
CA TYR A 400 -1.04 -34.90 -1.20
C TYR A 400 0.08 -33.84 -1.13
N THR A 401 0.02 -32.87 -2.03
CA THR A 401 1.02 -31.79 -2.12
C THR A 401 0.79 -30.77 -1.00
N VAL A 402 1.87 -30.32 -0.37
CA VAL A 402 1.86 -29.16 0.55
C VAL A 402 2.86 -28.15 0.03
N ALA A 403 2.59 -26.85 0.21
CA ALA A 403 3.41 -25.81 -0.37
C ALA A 403 3.64 -24.62 0.56
N LYS A 404 4.84 -24.05 0.45
CA LYS A 404 5.12 -22.68 0.86
C LYS A 404 4.72 -21.76 -0.28
N ILE A 405 3.84 -20.81 -0.01
CA ILE A 405 3.23 -19.96 -1.03
C ILE A 405 3.53 -18.48 -0.79
N ARG A 406 3.57 -17.72 -1.89
CA ARG A 406 3.59 -16.26 -1.88
C ARG A 406 2.28 -15.74 -2.44
N LYS A 407 1.56 -14.95 -1.65
CA LYS A 407 0.31 -14.28 -2.10
C LYS A 407 0.61 -13.29 -3.22
N ILE A 408 -0.27 -13.26 -4.23
CA ILE A 408 -0.23 -12.31 -5.35
C ILE A 408 -1.40 -11.35 -5.18
N ASN A 409 -1.08 -10.07 -5.05
CA ASN A 409 -2.06 -8.99 -4.90
C ASN A 409 -2.14 -8.14 -6.17
N ASP A 410 -3.27 -7.45 -6.33
CA ASP A 410 -3.42 -6.47 -7.40
C ASP A 410 -2.54 -5.24 -7.19
N ILE A 411 -2.32 -4.50 -8.27
CA ILE A 411 -1.66 -3.20 -8.15
C ILE A 411 -2.51 -2.20 -7.38
N SER A 412 -1.88 -1.14 -6.88
CA SER A 412 -2.59 -0.13 -6.10
C SER A 412 -3.51 0.64 -7.04
N ILE A 413 -4.58 1.21 -6.51
CA ILE A 413 -5.47 2.03 -7.31
C ILE A 413 -4.70 3.18 -7.96
N ALA A 414 -3.80 3.83 -7.22
CA ALA A 414 -2.96 4.90 -7.77
C ALA A 414 -2.09 4.44 -8.95
N GLU A 415 -1.50 3.23 -8.88
CA GLU A 415 -0.73 2.66 -10.00
C GLU A 415 -1.62 2.26 -11.19
N GLU A 416 -2.84 1.79 -10.93
CA GLU A 416 -3.83 1.47 -11.96
C GLU A 416 -4.24 2.75 -12.72
N GLU A 417 -4.51 3.83 -11.99
CA GLU A 417 -4.83 5.14 -12.54
C GLU A 417 -3.68 5.72 -13.37
N GLU A 418 -2.45 5.66 -12.85
CA GLU A 418 -1.27 6.16 -13.57
C GLU A 418 -1.04 5.38 -14.87
N ARG A 419 -1.25 4.06 -14.83
CA ARG A 419 -1.16 3.19 -16.01
C ARG A 419 -2.23 3.55 -17.04
N GLU A 420 -3.49 3.64 -16.64
CA GLU A 420 -4.57 4.03 -17.55
C GLU A 420 -4.31 5.40 -18.16
N ALA A 421 -3.90 6.38 -17.35
CA ALA A 421 -3.59 7.72 -17.81
C ALA A 421 -2.45 7.72 -18.83
N ARG A 422 -1.43 6.89 -18.63
CA ARG A 422 -0.31 6.74 -19.57
C ARG A 422 -0.76 6.12 -20.89
N GLU A 423 -1.56 5.06 -20.85
CA GLU A 423 -1.96 4.28 -22.02
C GLU A 423 -3.03 4.98 -22.88
N THR A 424 -3.89 5.81 -22.28
CA THR A 424 -5.04 6.43 -22.97
C THR A 424 -4.77 7.87 -23.45
N ARG A 425 -3.68 8.51 -23.01
CA ARG A 425 -3.24 9.86 -23.41
C ARG A 425 -3.28 10.11 -24.93
N GLY A 426 -3.02 9.10 -25.76
CA GLY A 426 -2.94 9.23 -27.22
C GLY A 426 -4.28 9.20 -27.97
N ARG A 427 -5.35 8.65 -27.38
CA ARG A 427 -6.61 8.39 -28.10
C ARG A 427 -7.47 9.65 -28.28
N ILE A 428 -7.41 10.60 -27.33
CA ILE A 428 -8.14 11.88 -27.40
C ILE A 428 -7.74 12.71 -28.65
N ARG A 429 -6.50 12.56 -29.15
CA ARG A 429 -6.05 13.27 -30.37
C ARG A 429 -6.53 12.65 -31.69
N ARG A 430 -6.97 11.38 -31.71
CA ARG A 430 -7.39 10.69 -32.95
C ARG A 430 -8.88 10.80 -33.24
N ILE A 431 -9.71 11.25 -32.29
CA ILE A 431 -11.11 11.60 -32.53
C ILE A 431 -11.15 13.05 -33.04
N ASN A 432 -10.60 13.30 -34.23
CA ASN A 432 -11.05 14.46 -34.99
C ASN A 432 -12.49 14.15 -35.44
N PRO A 433 -13.47 15.00 -35.10
CA PRO A 433 -14.83 14.82 -35.58
C PRO A 433 -14.85 15.21 -37.06
N THR A 434 -14.56 14.27 -37.96
CA THR A 434 -14.99 14.43 -39.35
C THR A 434 -16.51 14.23 -39.35
N PRO A 435 -17.32 15.23 -39.73
CA PRO A 435 -18.77 15.11 -39.68
C PRO A 435 -19.26 14.30 -40.89
N THR A 436 -19.14 12.98 -40.82
CA THR A 436 -19.88 12.09 -41.74
C THR A 436 -21.24 11.81 -41.12
N ASN A 437 -22.15 12.76 -41.33
CA ASN A 437 -23.59 12.59 -41.09
C ASN A 437 -24.14 11.56 -42.09
N THR A 438 -24.19 10.29 -41.68
CA THR A 438 -25.05 9.29 -42.32
C THR A 438 -26.14 8.90 -41.32
N PRO A 439 -27.41 9.32 -41.52
CA PRO A 439 -28.50 8.96 -40.63
C PRO A 439 -28.93 7.52 -40.93
N GLY A 440 -28.62 6.57 -40.04
CA GLY A 440 -29.16 5.21 -40.13
C GLY A 440 -28.35 4.08 -39.49
N SER A 441 -27.10 4.29 -39.06
CA SER A 441 -26.37 3.27 -38.29
C SER A 441 -26.62 3.43 -36.79
N PRO A 442 -26.79 2.33 -36.02
CA PRO A 442 -26.80 2.43 -34.57
C PRO A 442 -25.46 3.04 -34.16
N LYS A 443 -25.50 4.12 -33.37
CA LYS A 443 -24.32 4.83 -32.87
C LYS A 443 -23.29 3.80 -32.39
N SER A 444 -22.16 3.68 -33.08
CA SER A 444 -21.03 2.88 -32.59
C SER A 444 -20.77 3.33 -31.16
N ARG A 445 -20.91 2.44 -30.17
CA ARG A 445 -20.75 2.73 -28.73
C ARG A 445 -19.30 3.14 -28.36
N GLY A 446 -18.45 3.44 -29.35
CA GLY A 446 -17.04 3.78 -29.15
C GLY A 446 -16.18 2.58 -28.76
N PHE A 447 -16.71 1.36 -28.92
CA PHE A 447 -16.01 0.12 -28.58
C PHE A 447 -14.81 -0.13 -29.49
N PRO A 448 -13.74 -0.78 -28.96
CA PRO A 448 -12.59 -1.14 -29.77
C PRO A 448 -13.00 -2.11 -30.88
N THR A 449 -12.40 -1.93 -32.06
CA THR A 449 -12.61 -2.76 -33.25
C THR A 449 -11.41 -3.64 -33.59
N SER A 450 -10.29 -3.45 -32.89
CA SER A 450 -9.05 -4.22 -33.04
C SER A 450 -8.33 -4.37 -31.70
N LEU A 451 -7.39 -5.32 -31.63
CA LEU A 451 -6.52 -5.51 -30.46
C LEU A 451 -5.62 -4.30 -30.20
N GLU A 452 -5.20 -3.57 -31.24
CA GLU A 452 -4.43 -2.33 -31.07
C GLU A 452 -5.27 -1.25 -30.37
N GLU A 453 -6.56 -1.15 -30.70
CA GLU A 453 -7.45 -0.20 -30.04
C GLU A 453 -7.70 -0.56 -28.57
N VAL A 454 -7.73 -1.85 -28.22
CA VAL A 454 -7.89 -2.32 -26.83
C VAL A 454 -6.80 -1.74 -25.92
N GLU A 455 -5.54 -1.73 -26.36
CA GLU A 455 -4.41 -1.20 -25.57
C GLU A 455 -4.61 0.25 -25.14
N HIS A 456 -5.28 1.05 -25.98
CA HIS A 456 -5.51 2.47 -25.76
C HIS A 456 -6.95 2.82 -25.35
N THR A 457 -7.76 1.81 -25.00
CA THR A 457 -9.17 2.00 -24.59
C THR A 457 -9.29 2.16 -23.09
N SER A 458 -10.00 3.19 -22.60
CA SER A 458 -10.21 3.40 -21.15
C SER A 458 -10.80 2.17 -20.45
N THR A 459 -10.47 1.99 -19.17
CA THR A 459 -10.86 0.81 -18.38
C THR A 459 -12.38 0.67 -18.30
N LYS A 460 -13.10 1.79 -18.19
CA LYS A 460 -14.56 1.86 -18.26
C LYS A 460 -15.10 1.32 -19.58
N VAL A 461 -14.55 1.77 -20.72
CA VAL A 461 -15.00 1.32 -22.05
C VAL A 461 -14.67 -0.16 -22.29
N LEU A 462 -13.52 -0.65 -21.79
CA LEU A 462 -13.20 -2.09 -21.83
C LEU A 462 -14.23 -2.92 -21.05
N MET A 463 -14.62 -2.45 -19.87
CA MET A 463 -15.65 -3.10 -19.04
C MET A 463 -17.02 -3.07 -19.73
N GLU A 464 -17.43 -1.93 -20.28
CA GLU A 464 -18.68 -1.78 -21.03
C GLU A 464 -18.72 -2.67 -22.28
N PHE A 465 -17.60 -2.82 -22.98
CA PHE A 465 -17.48 -3.73 -24.13
C PHE A 465 -17.67 -5.19 -23.71
N GLY A 466 -17.05 -5.61 -22.62
CA GLY A 466 -17.22 -6.96 -22.07
C GLY A 466 -18.66 -7.25 -21.64
N ALA A 467 -19.31 -6.30 -20.94
CA ALA A 467 -20.69 -6.43 -20.53
C ALA A 467 -21.67 -6.48 -21.72
N ASP A 468 -21.44 -5.65 -22.75
CA ASP A 468 -22.22 -5.66 -23.99
C ASP A 468 -22.13 -7.01 -24.72
N PHE A 469 -20.93 -7.58 -24.83
CA PHE A 469 -20.74 -8.90 -25.43
C PHE A 469 -21.55 -9.98 -24.71
N VAL A 470 -21.49 -10.01 -23.37
CA VAL A 470 -22.26 -10.95 -22.55
C VAL A 470 -23.76 -10.79 -22.77
N GLN A 471 -24.24 -9.54 -22.84
CA GLN A 471 -25.64 -9.26 -23.11
C GLN A 471 -26.07 -9.81 -24.48
N ARG A 472 -25.29 -9.55 -25.54
CA ARG A 472 -25.57 -10.07 -26.89
C ARG A 472 -25.61 -11.59 -26.94
N MET A 473 -24.65 -12.25 -26.29
CA MET A 473 -24.61 -13.72 -26.21
C MET A 473 -25.82 -14.30 -25.46
N ARG A 474 -26.33 -13.59 -24.44
CA ARG A 474 -27.52 -14.00 -23.69
C ARG A 474 -28.77 -13.88 -24.56
N GLU A 475 -28.90 -12.77 -25.31
CA GLU A 475 -30.00 -12.54 -26.26
C GLU A 475 -30.02 -13.61 -27.38
N GLN A 476 -28.85 -14.10 -27.79
CA GLN A 476 -28.70 -15.18 -28.76
C GLN A 476 -28.89 -16.59 -28.16
N SER A 477 -29.16 -16.71 -26.86
CA SER A 477 -29.37 -17.99 -26.16
C SER A 477 -28.24 -19.00 -26.33
N VAL A 478 -26.99 -18.52 -26.33
CA VAL A 478 -25.82 -19.39 -26.51
C VAL A 478 -25.72 -20.41 -25.36
N GLY A 479 -25.44 -21.68 -25.69
CA GLY A 479 -25.59 -22.82 -24.77
C GLY A 479 -24.73 -22.76 -23.49
N TRP A 480 -23.57 -22.08 -23.54
CA TRP A 480 -22.71 -21.85 -22.38
C TRP A 480 -23.12 -20.62 -21.54
N LEU A 481 -24.21 -19.93 -21.88
CA LEU A 481 -24.77 -18.81 -21.11
C LEU A 481 -26.25 -19.07 -20.77
N THR A 482 -26.56 -20.32 -20.41
CA THR A 482 -27.90 -20.79 -20.05
C THR A 482 -28.22 -20.57 -18.56
N GLY A 483 -29.49 -20.72 -18.18
CA GLY A 483 -29.97 -20.55 -16.79
C GLY A 483 -29.17 -21.29 -15.69
N PRO A 484 -28.64 -22.52 -15.91
CA PRO A 484 -27.79 -23.20 -14.93
C PRO A 484 -26.52 -22.42 -14.57
N ILE A 485 -25.94 -21.70 -15.53
CA ILE A 485 -24.67 -20.97 -15.33
C ILE A 485 -24.91 -19.69 -14.53
N SER A 486 -26.03 -18.98 -14.78
CA SER A 486 -26.46 -17.86 -13.93
C SER A 486 -26.80 -18.30 -12.51
N THR A 487 -27.28 -19.52 -12.32
CA THR A 487 -27.54 -20.08 -10.98
C THR A 487 -26.25 -20.35 -10.21
N ILE A 488 -25.20 -20.80 -10.91
CA ILE A 488 -23.91 -21.16 -10.29
C ILE A 488 -23.05 -19.93 -10.02
N TYR A 489 -22.89 -19.03 -11.01
CA TYR A 489 -21.93 -17.93 -10.93
C TYR A 489 -22.58 -16.56 -10.69
N GLY A 490 -23.92 -16.49 -10.65
CA GLY A 490 -24.67 -15.24 -10.55
C GLY A 490 -24.69 -14.44 -11.85
N ASP A 491 -25.17 -13.20 -11.75
CA ASP A 491 -25.23 -12.26 -12.86
C ASP A 491 -23.86 -11.66 -13.20
N CYS A 492 -23.76 -11.09 -14.41
CA CYS A 492 -22.55 -10.42 -14.89
C CYS A 492 -22.14 -9.28 -13.93
N PRO A 493 -20.95 -9.33 -13.31
CA PRO A 493 -20.49 -8.26 -12.43
C PRO A 493 -20.32 -6.95 -13.19
N HIS A 494 -20.58 -5.82 -12.51
CA HIS A 494 -20.28 -4.48 -13.04
C HIS A 494 -18.93 -3.92 -12.56
N ASP A 495 -18.27 -4.62 -11.63
CA ASP A 495 -16.95 -4.24 -11.12
C ASP A 495 -15.84 -4.76 -12.06
N PRO A 496 -15.02 -3.87 -12.65
CA PRO A 496 -13.83 -4.24 -13.44
C PRO A 496 -12.90 -5.26 -12.77
N ALA A 497 -12.77 -5.24 -11.44
CA ALA A 497 -11.90 -6.16 -10.72
C ALA A 497 -12.44 -7.59 -10.65
N LEU A 498 -13.77 -7.76 -10.69
CA LEU A 498 -14.47 -9.05 -10.56
C LEU A 498 -14.81 -9.67 -11.91
N PHE A 499 -15.17 -8.83 -12.90
CA PHE A 499 -15.63 -9.29 -14.21
C PHE A 499 -14.68 -10.28 -14.90
N PRO A 500 -13.35 -10.06 -14.97
CA PRO A 500 -12.45 -10.99 -15.67
C PRO A 500 -12.46 -12.41 -15.10
N TRP A 501 -12.59 -12.55 -13.78
CA TRP A 501 -12.64 -13.85 -13.10
C TRP A 501 -13.93 -14.58 -13.43
N TRP A 502 -15.05 -13.88 -13.33
CA TRP A 502 -16.36 -14.40 -13.68
C TRP A 502 -16.43 -14.79 -15.16
N PHE A 503 -15.94 -13.91 -16.04
CA PHE A 503 -15.95 -14.12 -17.48
C PHE A 503 -15.12 -15.34 -17.90
N ALA A 504 -13.93 -15.53 -17.31
CA ALA A 504 -13.10 -16.70 -17.54
C ALA A 504 -13.75 -18.02 -17.08
N SER A 505 -14.63 -17.98 -16.09
CA SER A 505 -15.34 -19.18 -15.59
C SER A 505 -16.48 -19.63 -16.51
N ILE A 506 -17.08 -18.71 -17.26
CA ILE A 506 -18.20 -19.02 -18.16
C ILE A 506 -17.78 -19.21 -19.62
N LEU A 507 -16.72 -18.53 -20.07
CA LEU A 507 -16.31 -18.56 -21.47
C LEU A 507 -15.51 -19.85 -21.78
N PRO A 508 -15.78 -20.54 -22.90
CA PRO A 508 -15.10 -21.78 -23.28
C PRO A 508 -13.70 -21.53 -23.88
N VAL A 509 -12.83 -20.86 -23.11
CA VAL A 509 -11.43 -20.60 -23.46
C VAL A 509 -10.53 -21.73 -22.94
N LYS A 510 -9.42 -22.01 -23.63
CA LYS A 510 -8.41 -22.99 -23.17
C LYS A 510 -7.84 -22.60 -21.80
N ASP A 511 -7.60 -23.59 -20.94
CA ASP A 511 -7.02 -23.39 -19.60
C ASP A 511 -5.67 -22.66 -19.62
N SER A 512 -4.88 -22.81 -20.68
CA SER A 512 -3.61 -22.09 -20.85
C SER A 512 -3.77 -20.57 -20.94
N GLU A 513 -4.84 -20.09 -21.60
CA GLU A 513 -5.13 -18.66 -21.69
C GLU A 513 -5.73 -18.16 -20.38
N LYS A 514 -6.65 -18.93 -19.80
CA LYS A 514 -7.23 -18.66 -18.48
C LYS A 514 -6.15 -18.51 -17.39
N TYR A 515 -5.13 -19.35 -17.43
CA TYR A 515 -3.99 -19.32 -16.52
C TYR A 515 -3.24 -17.99 -16.53
N ARG A 516 -3.21 -17.27 -17.67
CA ARG A 516 -2.55 -15.96 -17.78
C ARG A 516 -3.17 -14.92 -16.86
N LEU A 517 -4.47 -15.00 -16.57
CA LEU A 517 -5.10 -14.05 -15.65
C LEU A 517 -4.53 -14.16 -14.23
N LEU A 518 -4.12 -15.35 -13.78
CA LEU A 518 -3.63 -15.55 -12.41
C LEU A 518 -2.31 -14.80 -12.15
N SER A 519 -1.48 -14.56 -13.17
CA SER A 519 -0.25 -13.78 -13.04
C SER A 519 -0.47 -12.27 -13.14
N THR A 520 -1.59 -11.81 -13.71
CA THR A 520 -1.85 -10.40 -13.98
C THR A 520 -2.20 -9.63 -12.71
N THR A 521 -1.47 -8.56 -12.41
CA THR A 521 -1.71 -7.73 -11.22
C THR A 521 -2.56 -6.48 -11.49
N SER A 522 -2.73 -6.07 -12.74
CA SER A 522 -3.59 -4.94 -13.13
C SER A 522 -5.01 -5.39 -13.47
N VAL A 523 -6.00 -4.64 -12.99
CA VAL A 523 -7.41 -4.86 -13.32
C VAL A 523 -7.65 -4.61 -14.81
N ARG A 524 -7.12 -3.50 -15.32
CA ARG A 524 -7.20 -3.12 -16.74
C ARG A 524 -6.57 -4.16 -17.64
N GLU A 525 -5.41 -4.69 -17.29
CA GLU A 525 -4.72 -5.70 -18.09
C GLU A 525 -5.55 -7.00 -18.19
N ARG A 526 -6.21 -7.40 -17.09
CA ARG A 526 -7.15 -8.53 -17.14
C ARG A 526 -8.33 -8.26 -18.07
N LEU A 527 -8.87 -7.03 -18.06
CA LEU A 527 -9.93 -6.65 -18.99
C LEU A 527 -9.47 -6.69 -20.46
N LYS A 528 -8.24 -6.24 -20.76
CA LYS A 528 -7.67 -6.33 -22.12
C LYS A 528 -7.58 -7.78 -22.60
N ILE A 529 -7.11 -8.69 -21.73
CA ILE A 529 -7.09 -10.13 -22.02
C ILE A 529 -8.50 -10.63 -22.35
N CYS A 530 -9.50 -10.29 -21.54
CA CYS A 530 -10.89 -10.68 -21.81
C CYS A 530 -11.43 -10.09 -23.12
N CYS A 531 -11.09 -8.84 -23.45
CA CYS A 531 -11.46 -8.23 -24.73
C CYS A 531 -10.80 -8.97 -25.91
N GLY A 532 -9.57 -9.45 -25.75
CA GLY A 532 -8.91 -10.30 -26.74
C GLY A 532 -9.69 -11.58 -27.02
N TRP A 533 -10.18 -12.24 -25.97
CA TRP A 533 -11.02 -13.44 -26.11
C TRP A 533 -12.35 -13.14 -26.83
N ILE A 534 -12.93 -11.96 -26.63
CA ILE A 534 -14.14 -11.55 -27.34
C ILE A 534 -13.89 -11.51 -28.85
N PHE A 535 -12.77 -10.92 -29.30
CA PHE A 535 -12.43 -10.91 -30.73
C PHE A 535 -12.22 -12.33 -31.29
N GLU A 536 -11.53 -13.21 -30.55
CA GLU A 536 -11.36 -14.61 -30.96
C GLU A 536 -12.70 -15.34 -31.07
N CYS A 537 -13.62 -15.08 -30.15
CA CYS A 537 -14.96 -15.65 -30.17
C CYS A 537 -15.80 -15.12 -31.33
N GLU A 538 -15.73 -13.82 -31.64
CA GLU A 538 -16.49 -13.24 -32.76
C GLU A 538 -15.91 -13.61 -34.13
N ALA A 539 -14.59 -13.85 -34.22
CA ALA A 539 -13.93 -14.31 -35.44
C ALA A 539 -14.19 -15.80 -35.74
N SER A 540 -14.39 -16.60 -34.69
CA SER A 540 -14.76 -18.01 -34.82
C SER A 540 -16.28 -18.07 -34.94
N SER A 541 -16.86 -18.07 -36.15
CA SER A 541 -18.32 -18.20 -36.30
C SER A 541 -18.83 -19.42 -35.52
N TRP A 542 -19.54 -19.19 -34.41
CA TRP A 542 -20.10 -20.24 -33.55
C TRP A 542 -21.50 -20.67 -34.03
#